data_AF-A0A8H6I3B9-F1
#
_entry.id   AF-A0A8H6I3B9-F1
#
_cell.length_a   1.000
_cell.length_b   1.000
_cell.length_c   1.000
_cell.angle_alpha   90.00
_cell.angle_beta   90.00
_cell.angle_gamma   90.00
#
_symmetry.space_group_name_H-M   'P 1'
#
loop_
_entity.id
_entity.type
_entity.pdbx_description
1 polymer ?
#
loop_
_entity_poly.entity_id
_entity_poly.type
_entity_poly.pdbx_seq_one_letter_code
_entity_poly.pdbx_strand_id
1 'polypeptide(L)'
;MDIGSLFAEFIKFGKSQQSIKYAYFASLTLALAEGFQCFASEELSLIWTAKWNLGKGLYILARYIVFIELAIPGLYLLPSGLSPLVCCQRMFAAATSILNSVEVSAAEAILFLRVYALGGTDRRLGAFLLLKYLGVHIAAYTLLYKFLNSIVCKHPSPFPSVISCLPIKVDNRMLSIVFILILASEIVILLLTFWLCFTKHKSTNSPLVGTFSRDGLYYFVLISAMSAGNIICNLVAPAGYVYLLSIPQMVLHSTLSTRMVLHIRKVGNGVYNTKGEVALQEVNTSEGPRTLHSMQFAAAPQSRSKGSSTAMSESGLAA
;
A
#
# COMPACT_ATOMS: atom_id res chain seq x y z
N MET A 1 44.50 15.37 -1.33
CA MET A 1 43.20 15.35 -0.62
C MET A 1 43.53 15.53 0.84
N ASP A 2 43.07 16.61 1.46
CA ASP A 2 43.52 17.04 2.78
C ASP A 2 42.82 16.23 3.88
N ILE A 3 43.53 15.76 4.91
CA ILE A 3 42.99 14.87 5.96
C ILE A 3 41.79 15.53 6.66
N GLY A 4 41.83 16.85 6.82
CA GLY A 4 40.71 17.63 7.37
C GLY A 4 39.44 17.57 6.52
N SER A 5 39.57 17.61 5.20
CA SER A 5 38.43 17.51 4.27
C SER A 5 37.76 16.14 4.32
N LEU A 6 38.56 15.07 4.41
CA LEU A 6 38.08 13.70 4.51
C LEU A 6 37.38 13.43 5.86
N PHE A 7 37.88 14.00 6.95
CA PHE A 7 37.23 13.89 8.26
C PHE A 7 35.88 14.62 8.30
N ALA A 8 35.79 15.81 7.68
CA ALA A 8 34.54 16.56 7.57
C ALA A 8 33.48 15.82 6.73
N GLU A 9 33.88 15.21 5.61
CA GLU A 9 32.99 14.36 4.81
C GLU A 9 32.49 13.15 5.60
N PHE A 10 33.36 12.51 6.39
CA PHE A 10 33.00 11.37 7.22
C PHE A 10 31.95 11.75 8.29
N ILE A 11 32.12 12.88 8.98
CA ILE A 11 31.13 13.38 9.95
C ILE A 11 29.78 13.65 9.26
N LYS A 12 29.80 14.28 8.08
CA LYS A 12 28.59 14.60 7.32
C LYS A 12 27.85 13.32 6.91
N PHE A 13 28.58 12.30 6.47
CA PHE A 13 28.03 10.99 6.15
C PHE A 13 27.46 10.29 7.40
N GLY A 14 28.15 10.36 8.53
CA GLY A 14 27.64 9.79 9.80
C GLY A 14 26.29 10.38 10.21
N LYS A 15 26.15 11.71 10.14
CA LYS A 15 24.88 12.41 10.45
C LYS A 15 23.74 12.01 9.50
N SER A 16 24.03 11.83 8.20
CA SER A 16 23.01 11.40 7.25
C SER A 16 22.55 9.97 7.51
N GLN A 17 23.48 9.06 7.83
CA GLN A 17 23.14 7.69 8.21
C GLN A 17 22.28 7.64 9.49
N GLN A 18 22.59 8.48 10.49
CA GLN A 18 21.79 8.57 11.70
C GLN A 18 20.35 9.03 11.39
N SER A 19 20.19 10.01 10.51
CA SER A 19 18.86 10.50 10.09
C SER A 19 18.05 9.42 9.37
N ILE A 20 18.68 8.66 8.46
CA ILE A 20 18.04 7.52 7.79
C ILE A 20 17.61 6.46 8.80
N LYS A 21 18.44 6.16 9.81
CA LYS A 21 18.09 5.19 10.87
C LYS A 21 16.87 5.66 11.66
N TYR A 22 16.79 6.93 12.03
CA TYR A 22 15.60 7.46 12.71
C TYR A 22 14.36 7.39 11.84
N ALA A 23 14.44 7.77 10.57
CA ALA A 23 13.34 7.64 9.62
C ALA A 23 12.88 6.18 9.46
N TYR A 24 13.82 5.24 9.39
CA TYR A 24 13.54 3.80 9.36
C TYR A 24 12.81 3.34 10.62
N PHE A 25 13.33 3.63 11.82
CA PHE A 25 12.70 3.20 13.06
C PHE A 25 11.31 3.83 13.25
N ALA A 26 11.14 5.10 12.92
CA ALA A 26 9.83 5.75 12.93
C ALA A 26 8.84 5.05 11.98
N SER A 27 9.29 4.72 10.77
CA SER A 27 8.48 4.00 9.77
C SER A 27 8.15 2.58 10.22
N LEU A 28 9.10 1.87 10.83
CA LEU A 28 8.89 0.53 11.41
C LEU A 28 7.86 0.57 12.54
N THR A 29 8.00 1.53 13.47
CA THR A 29 7.02 1.71 14.55
C THR A 29 5.63 2.00 13.98
N LEU A 30 5.52 2.87 12.97
CA LEU A 30 4.26 3.16 12.31
C LEU A 30 3.64 1.91 11.65
N ALA A 31 4.44 1.16 10.87
CA ALA A 31 4.00 -0.06 10.18
C ALA A 31 3.53 -1.13 11.17
N LEU A 32 4.25 -1.31 12.28
CA LEU A 32 3.88 -2.26 13.33
C LEU A 32 2.60 -1.80 14.05
N ALA A 33 2.54 -0.55 14.49
CA ALA A 33 1.38 -0.02 15.21
C ALA A 33 0.11 -0.11 14.36
N GLU A 34 0.19 0.26 13.09
CA GLU A 34 -0.93 0.16 12.16
C GLU A 34 -1.27 -1.31 11.84
N GLY A 35 -0.25 -2.14 11.60
CA GLY A 35 -0.40 -3.57 11.38
C GLY A 35 -1.18 -4.24 12.50
N PHE A 36 -0.75 -4.06 13.75
CA PHE A 36 -1.43 -4.62 14.92
C PHE A 36 -2.85 -4.09 15.09
N GLN A 37 -3.04 -2.77 14.94
CA GLN A 37 -4.36 -2.15 15.08
C GLN A 37 -5.35 -2.73 14.06
N CYS A 38 -4.99 -2.72 12.78
CA CYS A 38 -5.88 -3.19 11.72
C CYS A 38 -6.05 -4.71 11.74
N PHE A 39 -5.03 -5.47 12.15
CA PHE A 39 -5.13 -6.92 12.29
C PHE A 39 -6.19 -7.30 13.32
N ALA A 40 -6.13 -6.66 14.50
CA ALA A 40 -7.03 -6.93 15.61
C ALA A 40 -8.46 -6.46 15.35
N SER A 41 -8.64 -5.28 14.72
CA SER A 41 -9.96 -4.66 14.62
C SER A 41 -10.80 -5.15 13.45
N GLU A 42 -10.20 -5.31 12.26
CA GLU A 42 -10.96 -5.37 11.01
C GLU A 42 -10.47 -6.47 10.07
N GLU A 43 -9.16 -6.66 9.94
CA GLU A 43 -8.56 -7.54 8.93
C GLU A 43 -8.97 -9.00 9.05
N LEU A 44 -8.99 -9.55 10.29
CA LEU A 44 -9.40 -10.93 10.52
C LEU A 44 -10.83 -11.19 10.01
N SER A 45 -11.74 -10.27 10.29
CA SER A 45 -13.15 -10.40 9.94
C SER A 45 -13.49 -10.03 8.48
N LEU A 46 -12.72 -9.12 7.85
CA LEU A 46 -13.03 -8.58 6.53
C LEU A 46 -12.19 -9.18 5.39
N ILE A 47 -10.98 -9.66 5.70
CA ILE A 47 -10.02 -10.17 4.70
C ILE A 47 -9.88 -11.68 4.81
N TRP A 48 -9.61 -12.21 6.01
CA TRP A 48 -9.26 -13.60 6.19
C TRP A 48 -10.45 -14.54 5.98
N THR A 49 -11.63 -14.18 6.47
CA THR A 49 -12.90 -14.92 6.27
C THR A 49 -13.43 -14.84 4.84
N ALA A 50 -13.06 -13.80 4.09
CA ALA A 50 -13.57 -13.58 2.74
C ALA A 50 -12.99 -14.58 1.74
N LYS A 51 -13.79 -14.95 0.73
CA LYS A 51 -13.35 -15.79 -0.40
C LYS A 51 -12.18 -15.15 -1.14
N TRP A 52 -11.32 -15.99 -1.71
CA TRP A 52 -10.21 -15.51 -2.54
C TRP A 52 -10.72 -14.79 -3.78
N ASN A 53 -10.19 -13.59 -3.99
CA ASN A 53 -10.41 -12.76 -5.17
C ASN A 53 -9.20 -11.86 -5.40
N LEU A 54 -9.14 -11.19 -6.56
CA LEU A 54 -8.03 -10.31 -6.92
C LEU A 54 -7.75 -9.24 -5.86
N GLY A 55 -8.80 -8.63 -5.28
CA GLY A 55 -8.66 -7.62 -4.24
C GLY A 55 -8.07 -8.16 -2.93
N LYS A 56 -8.37 -9.40 -2.54
CA LYS A 56 -7.76 -10.06 -1.38
C LYS A 56 -6.26 -10.31 -1.62
N GLY A 57 -5.91 -10.80 -2.80
CA GLY A 57 -4.51 -11.05 -3.17
C GLY A 57 -3.68 -9.77 -3.16
N LEU A 58 -4.17 -8.70 -3.81
CA LEU A 58 -3.50 -7.40 -3.84
C LEU A 58 -3.36 -6.78 -2.45
N TYR A 59 -4.39 -6.91 -1.60
CA TYR A 59 -4.33 -6.43 -0.22
C TYR A 59 -3.23 -7.14 0.59
N ILE A 60 -3.18 -8.48 0.53
CA ILE A 60 -2.16 -9.27 1.24
C ILE A 60 -0.77 -8.89 0.71
N LEU A 61 -0.63 -8.77 -0.61
CA LEU A 61 0.62 -8.38 -1.24
C LEU A 61 1.10 -7.01 -0.75
N ALA A 62 0.26 -5.97 -0.86
CA ALA A 62 0.60 -4.60 -0.47
C ALA A 62 0.93 -4.49 1.03
N ARG A 63 0.21 -5.23 1.89
CA ARG A 63 0.37 -5.17 3.34
C ARG A 63 1.61 -5.91 3.84
N TYR A 64 1.81 -7.14 3.39
CA TYR A 64 2.83 -8.02 3.96
C TYR A 64 4.21 -7.85 3.32
N ILE A 65 4.32 -7.36 2.08
CA ILE A 65 5.61 -7.02 1.48
C ILE A 65 6.35 -5.97 2.32
N VAL A 66 5.63 -5.00 2.89
CA VAL A 66 6.24 -3.94 3.71
C VAL A 66 7.02 -4.49 4.89
N PHE A 67 6.52 -5.53 5.56
CA PHE A 67 7.24 -6.14 6.68
C PHE A 67 8.50 -6.89 6.22
N ILE A 68 8.45 -7.53 5.05
CA ILE A 68 9.62 -8.20 4.45
C ILE A 68 10.69 -7.17 4.08
N GLU A 69 10.27 -6.08 3.42
CA GLU A 69 11.16 -5.01 3.00
C GLU A 69 11.77 -4.26 4.20
N LEU A 70 11.04 -4.07 5.30
CA LEU A 70 11.59 -3.50 6.53
C LEU A 70 12.53 -4.48 7.26
N ALA A 71 12.24 -5.79 7.26
CA ALA A 71 13.09 -6.78 7.90
C ALA A 71 14.49 -6.82 7.27
N ILE A 72 14.58 -6.62 5.95
CA ILE A 72 15.83 -6.68 5.19
C ILE A 72 16.87 -5.67 5.73
N PRO A 73 16.65 -4.34 5.79
CA PRO A 73 17.55 -3.39 6.45
C PRO A 73 17.69 -3.60 7.96
N GLY A 74 16.63 -4.07 8.65
CA GLY A 74 16.68 -4.36 10.09
C GLY A 74 17.76 -5.37 10.47
N LEU A 75 17.95 -6.40 9.64
CA LEU A 75 19.01 -7.39 9.83
C LEU A 75 20.43 -6.79 9.72
N TYR A 76 20.61 -5.67 9.01
CA TYR A 76 21.88 -4.96 8.89
C TYR A 76 22.16 -4.02 10.08
N LEU A 77 21.11 -3.59 10.79
CA LEU A 77 21.22 -2.69 11.95
C LEU A 77 21.55 -3.43 13.25
N LEU A 78 21.30 -4.74 13.29
CA LEU A 78 21.64 -5.59 14.42
C LEU A 78 23.13 -5.97 14.36
N PRO A 79 23.89 -5.86 15.48
CA PRO A 79 25.27 -6.30 15.57
C PRO A 79 25.32 -7.83 15.57
N SER A 80 25.03 -8.41 14.42
CA SER A 80 25.15 -9.84 14.19
C SER A 80 26.52 -10.08 13.58
N GLY A 81 27.29 -10.99 14.17
CA GLY A 81 28.64 -11.37 13.73
C GLY A 81 28.71 -12.04 12.36
N LEU A 82 27.77 -11.74 11.46
CA LEU A 82 27.73 -12.12 10.06
C LEU A 82 28.80 -11.33 9.28
N SER A 83 30.05 -11.72 9.49
CA SER A 83 31.16 -11.42 8.57
C SER A 83 31.07 -12.33 7.34
N PRO A 84 31.71 -12.00 6.21
CA PRO A 84 31.46 -10.89 5.32
C PRO A 84 30.55 -11.37 4.16
N LEU A 85 29.23 -11.42 4.34
CA LEU A 85 28.32 -11.39 3.18
C LEU A 85 28.14 -9.95 2.68
N VAL A 86 29.29 -9.29 2.57
CA VAL A 86 29.60 -8.01 1.94
C VAL A 86 29.38 -8.06 0.42
N CYS A 87 28.95 -9.21 -0.09
CA CYS A 87 29.14 -9.62 -1.48
C CYS A 87 28.22 -8.95 -2.50
N CYS A 88 27.21 -8.15 -2.12
CA CYS A 88 26.69 -7.17 -3.07
C CYS A 88 25.72 -6.16 -2.46
N GLN A 89 26.23 -4.97 -2.12
CA GLN A 89 25.36 -3.80 -1.94
C GLN A 89 24.41 -3.58 -3.12
N ARG A 90 24.83 -3.98 -4.33
CA ARG A 90 23.98 -3.99 -5.53
C ARG A 90 22.82 -4.99 -5.44
N MET A 91 23.04 -6.18 -4.89
CA MET A 91 21.99 -7.19 -4.70
C MET A 91 21.01 -6.76 -3.62
N PHE A 92 21.50 -6.13 -2.55
CA PHE A 92 20.65 -5.58 -1.51
C PHE A 92 19.83 -4.38 -2.02
N ALA A 93 20.46 -3.44 -2.72
CA ALA A 93 19.78 -2.32 -3.37
C ALA A 93 18.76 -2.82 -4.41
N ALA A 94 19.10 -3.87 -5.16
CA ALA A 94 18.18 -4.51 -6.09
C ALA A 94 16.99 -5.14 -5.36
N ALA A 95 17.23 -5.94 -4.31
CA ALA A 95 16.17 -6.61 -3.56
C ALA A 95 15.18 -5.61 -2.96
N THR A 96 15.69 -4.58 -2.26
CA THR A 96 14.87 -3.52 -1.66
C THR A 96 14.11 -2.71 -2.72
N SER A 97 14.77 -2.28 -3.80
CA SER A 97 14.10 -1.51 -4.86
C SER A 97 13.04 -2.32 -5.62
N ILE A 98 13.27 -3.63 -5.81
CA ILE A 98 12.29 -4.52 -6.45
C ILE A 98 11.08 -4.71 -5.54
N LEU A 99 11.29 -5.00 -4.25
CA LEU A 99 10.20 -5.15 -3.29
C LEU A 99 9.35 -3.88 -3.21
N ASN A 100 10.01 -2.72 -3.14
CA ASN A 100 9.37 -1.42 -3.18
C ASN A 100 8.49 -1.24 -4.43
N SER A 101 9.03 -1.60 -5.60
CA SER A 101 8.32 -1.48 -6.87
C SER A 101 7.11 -2.41 -6.93
N VAL A 102 7.22 -3.63 -6.39
CA VAL A 102 6.09 -4.57 -6.31
C VAL A 102 5.00 -4.04 -5.37
N GLU A 103 5.37 -3.48 -4.23
CA GLU A 103 4.45 -2.86 -3.27
C GLU A 103 3.68 -1.69 -3.91
N VAL A 104 4.41 -0.75 -4.52
CA VAL A 104 3.80 0.40 -5.23
C VAL A 104 2.88 -0.08 -6.34
N SER A 105 3.28 -1.10 -7.12
CA SER A 105 2.44 -1.69 -8.17
C SER A 105 1.15 -2.29 -7.60
N ALA A 106 1.24 -2.98 -6.47
CA ALA A 106 0.08 -3.54 -5.78
C ALA A 106 -0.87 -2.44 -5.25
N ALA A 107 -0.31 -1.39 -4.63
CA ALA A 107 -1.07 -0.25 -4.12
C ALA A 107 -1.77 0.53 -5.25
N GLU A 108 -1.08 0.79 -6.37
CA GLU A 108 -1.70 1.41 -7.54
C GLU A 108 -2.80 0.52 -8.10
N ALA A 109 -2.58 -0.79 -8.26
CA ALA A 109 -3.60 -1.72 -8.76
C ALA A 109 -4.89 -1.68 -7.93
N ILE A 110 -4.79 -1.52 -6.60
CA ILE A 110 -5.94 -1.32 -5.72
C ILE A 110 -6.71 -0.03 -6.08
N LEU A 111 -5.99 1.08 -6.32
CA LEU A 111 -6.61 2.34 -6.75
C LEU A 111 -7.29 2.20 -8.12
N PHE A 112 -6.66 1.50 -9.07
CA PHE A 112 -7.24 1.21 -10.38
C PHE A 112 -8.54 0.42 -10.28
N LEU A 113 -8.56 -0.65 -9.49
CA LEU A 113 -9.76 -1.45 -9.25
C LEU A 113 -10.89 -0.62 -8.64
N ARG A 114 -10.55 0.31 -7.74
CA ARG A 114 -11.52 1.24 -7.15
C ARG A 114 -12.14 2.16 -8.20
N VAL A 115 -11.33 2.78 -9.05
CA VAL A 115 -11.83 3.65 -10.14
C VAL A 115 -12.70 2.86 -11.11
N TYR A 116 -12.29 1.66 -11.46
CA TYR A 116 -13.07 0.78 -12.34
C TYR A 116 -14.43 0.40 -11.73
N ALA A 117 -14.47 0.09 -10.43
CA ALA A 117 -15.71 -0.18 -9.72
C ALA A 117 -16.63 1.06 -9.66
N LEU A 118 -16.06 2.26 -9.41
CA LEU A 118 -16.81 3.53 -9.42
C LEU A 118 -17.40 3.84 -10.80
N GLY A 119 -16.64 3.57 -11.86
CA GLY A 119 -17.04 3.80 -13.25
C GLY A 119 -18.16 2.89 -13.76
N GLY A 120 -18.68 1.95 -12.94
CA GLY A 120 -19.82 1.12 -13.31
C GLY A 120 -19.49 0.03 -14.35
N THR A 121 -18.25 -0.49 -14.34
CA THR A 121 -17.81 -1.61 -15.19
C THR A 121 -17.81 -1.38 -16.70
N ASP A 122 -17.73 -0.11 -17.14
CA ASP A 122 -17.51 0.19 -18.57
C ASP A 122 -16.18 -0.41 -19.04
N ARG A 123 -16.25 -1.33 -20.01
CA ARG A 123 -15.09 -2.02 -20.57
C ARG A 123 -14.08 -1.06 -21.20
N ARG A 124 -14.52 0.10 -21.71
CA ARG A 124 -13.62 1.13 -22.27
C ARG A 124 -12.75 1.76 -21.19
N LEU A 125 -13.36 2.14 -20.06
CA LEU A 125 -12.64 2.62 -18.88
C LEU A 125 -11.67 1.55 -18.37
N GLY A 126 -12.11 0.30 -18.28
CA GLY A 126 -11.25 -0.82 -17.87
C GLY A 126 -10.03 -1.00 -18.78
N ALA A 127 -10.22 -0.97 -20.10
CA ALA A 127 -9.14 -1.08 -21.07
C ALA A 127 -8.15 0.09 -20.99
N PHE A 128 -8.64 1.33 -20.86
CA PHE A 128 -7.81 2.51 -20.66
C PHE A 128 -6.97 2.41 -19.38
N LEU A 129 -7.61 2.05 -18.27
CA LEU A 129 -6.95 1.89 -16.96
C LEU A 129 -5.87 0.80 -17.01
N LEU A 130 -6.16 -0.34 -17.64
CA LEU A 130 -5.22 -1.44 -17.78
C LEU A 130 -4.01 -1.05 -18.66
N LEU A 131 -4.25 -0.42 -19.81
CA LEU A 131 -3.18 0.03 -20.70
C LEU A 131 -2.27 1.04 -20.01
N LYS A 132 -2.86 1.99 -19.28
CA LYS A 132 -2.10 2.96 -18.48
C LYS A 132 -1.26 2.27 -17.41
N TYR A 133 -1.86 1.37 -16.62
CA TYR A 133 -1.17 0.61 -15.58
C TYR A 133 0.04 -0.13 -16.16
N LEU A 134 -0.16 -0.90 -17.22
CA LEU A 134 0.92 -1.64 -17.88
C LEU A 134 2.01 -0.70 -18.42
N GLY A 135 1.63 0.37 -19.11
CA GLY A 135 2.58 1.32 -19.69
C GLY A 135 3.46 1.99 -18.62
N VAL A 136 2.86 2.47 -17.53
CA VAL A 136 3.56 3.11 -16.41
C VAL A 136 4.52 2.14 -15.74
N HIS A 137 4.04 0.95 -15.37
CA HIS A 137 4.89 -0.01 -14.67
C HIS A 137 5.99 -0.59 -15.56
N ILE A 138 5.72 -0.93 -16.82
CA ILE A 138 6.76 -1.40 -17.75
C ILE A 138 7.88 -0.36 -17.88
N ALA A 139 7.51 0.92 -18.03
CA ALA A 139 8.48 2.00 -18.08
C ALA A 139 9.26 2.15 -16.75
N ALA A 140 8.57 2.11 -15.60
CA ALA A 140 9.19 2.18 -14.28
C ALA A 140 10.18 1.03 -14.02
N TYR A 141 9.79 -0.22 -14.28
CA TYR A 141 10.67 -1.39 -14.14
C TYR A 141 11.86 -1.32 -15.09
N THR A 142 11.68 -0.82 -16.32
CA THR A 142 12.79 -0.64 -17.27
C THR A 142 13.79 0.40 -16.80
N LEU A 143 13.30 1.54 -16.28
CA LEU A 143 14.15 2.59 -15.71
C LEU A 143 14.86 2.11 -14.44
N LEU A 144 14.17 1.37 -13.58
CA LEU A 144 14.75 0.77 -12.39
C LEU A 144 15.85 -0.23 -12.76
N TYR A 145 15.62 -1.09 -13.75
CA TYR A 145 16.64 -2.01 -14.24
C TYR A 145 17.88 -1.28 -14.74
N LYS A 146 17.72 -0.20 -15.51
CA LYS A 146 18.84 0.64 -15.95
C LYS A 146 19.56 1.29 -14.76
N PHE A 147 18.81 1.79 -13.78
CA PHE A 147 19.35 2.36 -12.55
C PHE A 147 20.20 1.34 -11.79
N LEU A 148 19.68 0.12 -11.55
CA LEU A 148 20.40 -0.94 -10.84
C LEU A 148 21.68 -1.40 -11.56
N ASN A 149 21.72 -1.29 -12.89
CA ASN A 149 22.92 -1.54 -13.69
C ASN A 149 23.92 -0.38 -13.68
N SER A 150 23.48 0.84 -13.38
CA SER A 150 24.34 2.02 -13.27
C SER A 150 25.15 2.08 -11.97
N ILE A 151 24.73 1.32 -10.95
CA ILE A 151 25.37 1.31 -9.63
C ILE A 151 26.75 0.65 -9.75
N VAL A 152 27.80 1.45 -9.57
CA VAL A 152 29.18 0.97 -9.50
C VAL A 152 29.64 0.99 -8.03
N CYS A 153 29.88 -0.22 -7.51
CA CYS A 153 30.39 -0.42 -6.15
C CYS A 153 31.90 -0.65 -6.18
N LYS A 154 32.65 -0.02 -5.26
CA LYS A 154 34.07 -0.32 -5.06
C LYS A 154 34.26 -1.30 -3.92
N HIS A 155 35.06 -2.33 -4.18
CA HIS A 155 35.46 -3.33 -3.20
C HIS A 155 37.00 -3.49 -3.22
N PRO A 156 37.69 -3.53 -2.06
CA PRO A 156 37.18 -3.22 -0.72
C PRO A 156 36.90 -1.72 -0.54
N SER A 157 36.01 -1.38 0.39
CA SER A 157 35.79 0.02 0.79
C SER A 157 37.03 0.57 1.53
N PRO A 158 37.26 1.89 1.53
CA PRO A 158 38.36 2.50 2.27
C PRO A 158 38.23 2.37 3.80
N PHE A 159 37.06 1.98 4.34
CA PHE A 159 36.80 1.81 5.78
C PHE A 159 36.12 0.46 6.08
N PRO A 160 36.83 -0.67 5.94
CA PRO A 160 36.24 -2.01 6.02
C PRO A 160 35.61 -2.33 7.38
N SER A 161 36.07 -1.69 8.47
CA SER A 161 35.53 -1.85 9.83
C SER A 161 34.15 -1.22 10.04
N VAL A 162 33.73 -0.30 9.17
CA VAL A 162 32.46 0.45 9.31
C VAL A 162 31.52 0.20 8.13
N ILE A 163 32.06 0.11 6.92
CA ILE A 163 31.29 -0.07 5.68
C ILE A 163 32.07 -1.01 4.78
N SER A 164 31.48 -2.13 4.38
CA SER A 164 32.24 -3.13 3.63
C SER A 164 32.16 -2.94 2.09
N CYS A 165 31.19 -2.16 1.62
CA CYS A 165 31.01 -1.82 0.21
C CYS A 165 30.49 -0.37 0.13
N LEU A 166 31.10 0.48 -0.70
CA LEU A 166 30.69 1.89 -0.86
C LEU A 166 30.28 2.14 -2.32
N PRO A 167 29.08 2.70 -2.58
CA PRO A 167 28.66 3.06 -3.93
C PRO A 167 29.36 4.37 -4.31
N ILE A 168 30.20 4.34 -5.34
CA ILE A 168 31.03 5.50 -5.73
C ILE A 168 30.31 6.38 -6.76
N LYS A 169 29.46 5.76 -7.59
CA LYS A 169 28.71 6.46 -8.61
C LYS A 169 27.30 5.91 -8.66
N VAL A 170 26.32 6.77 -8.43
CA VAL A 170 24.90 6.47 -8.53
C VAL A 170 24.25 7.58 -9.34
N ASP A 171 23.59 7.22 -10.45
CA ASP A 171 22.83 8.18 -11.24
C ASP A 171 21.37 8.24 -10.75
N ASN A 172 21.10 9.17 -9.83
CA ASN A 172 19.78 9.35 -9.23
C ASN A 172 18.75 9.95 -10.22
N ARG A 173 19.16 10.36 -11.43
CA ARG A 173 18.23 10.94 -12.42
C ARG A 173 17.21 9.92 -12.90
N MET A 174 17.66 8.68 -13.15
CA MET A 174 16.75 7.60 -13.57
C MET A 174 15.69 7.32 -12.52
N LEU A 175 16.10 7.27 -11.26
CA LEU A 175 15.22 7.03 -10.12
C LEU A 175 14.27 8.23 -9.88
N SER A 176 14.73 9.46 -10.12
CA SER A 176 13.85 10.65 -10.13
C SER A 176 12.77 10.56 -11.20
N ILE A 177 13.11 10.10 -12.41
CA ILE A 177 12.13 9.91 -13.51
C ILE A 177 11.09 8.86 -13.12
N VAL A 178 11.49 7.79 -12.42
CA VAL A 178 10.54 6.78 -11.90
C VAL A 178 9.53 7.43 -10.95
N PHE A 179 9.99 8.21 -9.96
CA PHE A 179 9.08 8.89 -9.04
C PHE A 179 8.17 9.90 -9.74
N ILE A 180 8.66 10.63 -10.74
CA ILE A 180 7.84 11.55 -11.56
C ILE A 180 6.75 10.77 -12.31
N LEU A 181 7.11 9.63 -12.90
CA LEU A 181 6.17 8.80 -13.65
C LEU A 181 5.05 8.25 -12.75
N ILE A 182 5.40 7.76 -11.56
CA ILE A 182 4.43 7.27 -10.56
C ILE A 182 3.56 8.42 -10.07
N LEU A 183 4.13 9.58 -9.71
CA LEU A 183 3.37 10.75 -9.29
C LEU A 183 2.39 11.23 -10.39
N ALA A 184 2.80 11.22 -11.66
CA ALA A 184 1.92 11.56 -12.76
C ALA A 184 0.77 10.53 -12.90
N SER A 185 1.08 9.23 -12.74
CA SER A 185 0.10 8.16 -12.74
C SER A 185 -0.95 8.36 -11.64
N GLU A 186 -0.50 8.67 -10.43
CA GLU A 186 -1.32 8.99 -9.27
C GLU A 186 -2.27 10.16 -9.56
N ILE A 187 -1.73 11.29 -10.06
CA ILE A 187 -2.54 12.50 -10.33
C ILE A 187 -3.66 12.20 -11.32
N VAL A 188 -3.37 11.43 -12.37
CA VAL A 188 -4.40 11.03 -13.34
C VAL A 188 -5.50 10.19 -12.67
N ILE A 189 -5.14 9.26 -11.77
CA ILE A 189 -6.12 8.45 -11.02
C ILE A 189 -6.97 9.33 -10.11
N LEU A 190 -6.36 10.31 -9.41
CA LEU A 190 -7.10 11.23 -8.57
C LEU A 190 -8.11 12.03 -9.40
N LEU A 191 -7.66 12.66 -10.48
CA LEU A 191 -8.52 13.48 -11.34
C LEU A 191 -9.68 12.66 -11.90
N LEU A 192 -9.41 11.42 -12.32
CA LEU A 192 -10.44 10.50 -12.81
C LEU A 192 -11.41 10.07 -11.71
N THR A 193 -10.89 9.79 -10.50
CA THR A 193 -11.72 9.48 -9.33
C THR A 193 -12.64 10.64 -9.00
N PHE A 194 -12.10 11.86 -8.97
CA PHE A 194 -12.86 13.08 -8.71
C PHE A 194 -13.93 13.28 -9.79
N TRP A 195 -13.56 13.20 -11.06
CA TRP A 195 -14.49 13.35 -12.18
C TRP A 195 -15.65 12.33 -12.11
N LEU A 196 -15.37 11.06 -11.83
CA LEU A 196 -16.39 10.03 -11.65
C LEU A 196 -17.27 10.30 -10.41
N CYS A 197 -16.66 10.69 -9.29
CA CYS A 197 -17.39 11.05 -8.07
C CYS A 197 -18.34 12.23 -8.31
N PHE A 198 -17.90 13.30 -8.97
CA PHE A 198 -18.73 14.46 -9.28
C PHE A 198 -19.88 14.09 -10.23
N THR A 199 -19.57 13.34 -11.29
CA THR A 199 -20.57 12.91 -12.27
C THR A 199 -21.65 12.05 -11.61
N LYS A 200 -21.26 11.13 -10.72
CA LYS A 200 -22.22 10.27 -10.00
C LYS A 200 -22.93 11.00 -8.85
N HIS A 201 -22.27 11.89 -8.13
CA HIS A 201 -22.90 12.67 -7.06
C HIS A 201 -24.04 13.54 -7.62
N LYS A 202 -23.84 14.14 -8.79
CA LYS A 202 -24.89 14.88 -9.49
C LYS A 202 -26.09 14.01 -9.87
N SER A 203 -25.89 12.71 -10.07
CA SER A 203 -26.92 11.75 -10.45
C SER A 203 -27.56 11.03 -9.27
N THR A 204 -26.85 10.89 -8.14
CA THR A 204 -27.29 10.16 -6.95
C THR A 204 -26.81 10.91 -5.70
N ASN A 205 -27.73 11.44 -4.90
CA ASN A 205 -27.48 12.07 -3.58
C ASN A 205 -27.04 11.02 -2.54
N SER A 206 -26.01 10.22 -2.84
CA SER A 206 -25.54 9.17 -1.94
C SER A 206 -24.42 9.70 -1.03
N PRO A 207 -24.57 9.58 0.31
CA PRO A 207 -23.53 9.96 1.27
C PRO A 207 -22.23 9.15 1.10
N LEU A 208 -22.30 8.00 0.40
CA LEU A 208 -21.16 7.17 0.07
C LEU A 208 -20.11 7.93 -0.77
N VAL A 209 -20.55 8.82 -1.67
CA VAL A 209 -19.66 9.58 -2.57
C VAL A 209 -18.92 10.70 -1.83
N GLY A 210 -19.55 11.30 -0.83
CA GLY A 210 -18.97 12.35 0.02
C GLY A 210 -17.85 11.82 0.91
N THR A 211 -18.10 10.70 1.61
CA THR A 211 -17.08 10.05 2.46
C THR A 211 -15.91 9.53 1.63
N PHE A 212 -16.18 8.95 0.45
CA PHE A 212 -15.13 8.47 -0.46
C PHE A 212 -14.21 9.59 -0.99
N SER A 213 -14.76 10.78 -1.24
CA SER A 213 -13.98 11.93 -1.71
C SER A 213 -13.13 12.52 -0.61
N ARG A 214 -13.67 12.63 0.62
CA ARG A 214 -12.94 13.24 1.73
C ARG A 214 -11.77 12.37 2.18
N ASP A 215 -12.02 11.09 2.43
CA ASP A 215 -10.97 10.20 2.93
C ASP A 215 -9.96 9.88 1.83
N GLY A 216 -10.43 9.69 0.58
CA GLY A 216 -9.58 9.47 -0.59
C GLY A 216 -8.61 10.62 -0.89
N LEU A 217 -9.05 11.87 -0.67
CA LEU A 217 -8.23 13.05 -0.97
C LEU A 217 -7.07 13.20 0.01
N TYR A 218 -7.26 12.97 1.31
CA TYR A 218 -6.17 13.04 2.29
C TYR A 218 -5.07 12.02 1.99
N TYR A 219 -5.45 10.78 1.65
CA TYR A 219 -4.50 9.75 1.25
C TYR A 219 -3.68 10.19 0.05
N PHE A 220 -4.36 10.75 -0.95
CA PHE A 220 -3.72 11.20 -2.17
C PHE A 220 -2.73 12.34 -1.93
N VAL A 221 -3.14 13.36 -1.17
CA VAL A 221 -2.29 14.51 -0.84
C VAL A 221 -1.03 14.07 -0.10
N LEU A 222 -1.17 13.16 0.87
CA LEU A 222 -0.03 12.65 1.63
C LEU A 222 0.95 11.87 0.74
N ILE A 223 0.43 10.95 -0.08
CA ILE A 223 1.26 10.14 -0.99
C ILE A 223 1.96 11.04 -2.03
N SER A 224 1.24 11.97 -2.65
CA SER A 224 1.83 12.90 -3.61
C SER A 224 2.88 13.82 -2.99
N ALA A 225 2.67 14.28 -1.75
CA ALA A 225 3.66 15.07 -1.02
C ALA A 225 4.93 14.26 -0.75
N MET A 226 4.79 12.98 -0.38
CA MET A 226 5.93 12.07 -0.18
C MET A 226 6.68 11.80 -1.49
N SER A 227 5.96 11.55 -2.59
CA SER A 227 6.55 11.37 -3.92
C SER A 227 7.30 12.63 -4.40
N ALA A 228 6.71 13.82 -4.21
CA ALA A 228 7.39 15.08 -4.49
C ALA A 228 8.64 15.28 -3.62
N GLY A 229 8.54 14.95 -2.32
CA GLY A 229 9.67 14.95 -1.41
C GLY A 229 10.81 14.04 -1.88
N ASN A 230 10.51 12.82 -2.31
CA ASN A 230 11.52 11.91 -2.87
C ASN A 230 12.17 12.47 -4.13
N ILE A 231 11.41 13.11 -5.04
CA ILE A 231 11.98 13.78 -6.22
C ILE A 231 12.97 14.89 -5.79
N ILE A 232 12.60 15.72 -4.82
CA ILE A 232 13.47 16.78 -4.30
C ILE A 232 14.73 16.18 -3.65
N CYS A 233 14.57 15.13 -2.84
CA CYS A 233 15.70 14.42 -2.23
C CYS A 233 16.65 13.85 -3.29
N ASN A 234 16.12 13.28 -4.37
CA ASN A 234 16.94 12.67 -5.41
C ASN A 234 17.71 13.67 -6.27
N LEU A 235 17.15 14.86 -6.50
CA LEU A 235 17.74 15.87 -7.39
C LEU A 235 18.63 16.88 -6.65
N VAL A 236 18.28 17.23 -5.41
CA VAL A 236 18.88 18.38 -4.71
C VAL A 236 19.62 17.96 -3.44
N ALA A 237 19.23 16.87 -2.78
CA ALA A 237 19.82 16.54 -1.49
C ALA A 237 21.26 16.02 -1.60
N PRO A 238 22.10 16.24 -0.57
CA PRO A 238 23.42 15.63 -0.50
C PRO A 238 23.33 14.11 -0.62
N ALA A 239 24.37 13.46 -1.16
CA ALA A 239 24.38 12.01 -1.44
C ALA A 239 23.89 11.11 -0.29
N GLY A 240 24.09 11.53 0.96
CA GLY A 240 23.63 10.79 2.14
C GLY A 240 22.13 10.87 2.45
N TYR A 241 21.36 11.77 1.82
CA TYR A 241 19.93 12.02 2.10
C TYR A 241 19.00 11.67 0.93
N VAL A 242 19.54 11.21 -0.19
CA VAL A 242 18.81 10.87 -1.42
C VAL A 242 17.63 9.93 -1.14
N TYR A 243 17.83 8.92 -0.28
CA TYR A 243 16.84 7.89 0.04
C TYR A 243 16.09 8.11 1.36
N LEU A 244 16.21 9.31 1.95
CA LEU A 244 15.67 9.58 3.30
C LEU A 244 14.15 9.35 3.37
N LEU A 245 13.42 9.75 2.33
CA LEU A 245 11.97 9.70 2.28
C LEU A 245 11.42 8.42 1.63
N SER A 246 12.27 7.52 1.15
CA SER A 246 11.81 6.35 0.40
C SER A 246 11.11 5.32 1.29
N ILE A 247 11.69 5.02 2.46
CA ILE A 247 11.09 4.09 3.45
C ILE A 247 9.80 4.67 4.06
N PRO A 248 9.75 5.95 4.51
CA PRO A 248 8.50 6.54 4.96
C PRO A 248 7.42 6.56 3.87
N GLN A 249 7.77 6.86 2.61
CA GLN A 249 6.81 6.86 1.50
C GLN A 249 6.20 5.47 1.34
N MET A 250 7.02 4.43 1.27
CA MET A 250 6.61 3.03 1.15
C MET A 250 5.64 2.61 2.26
N VAL A 251 5.98 2.87 3.53
CA VAL A 251 5.09 2.52 4.65
C VAL A 251 3.76 3.26 4.53
N LEU A 252 3.77 4.53 4.16
CA LEU A 252 2.54 5.30 3.94
C LEU A 252 1.73 4.75 2.76
N HIS A 253 2.33 4.39 1.63
CA HIS A 253 1.62 3.77 0.51
C HIS A 253 0.85 2.52 0.93
N SER A 254 1.53 1.60 1.63
CA SER A 254 0.92 0.36 2.08
C SER A 254 -0.17 0.59 3.12
N THR A 255 0.11 1.36 4.16
CA THR A 255 -0.87 1.64 5.23
C THR A 255 -2.10 2.34 4.68
N LEU A 256 -1.94 3.35 3.83
CA LEU A 256 -3.07 4.13 3.31
C LEU A 256 -3.89 3.31 2.30
N SER A 257 -3.23 2.54 1.41
CA SER A 257 -3.93 1.69 0.44
C SER A 257 -4.69 0.55 1.11
N THR A 258 -4.11 -0.10 2.12
CA THR A 258 -4.73 -1.22 2.85
C THR A 258 -5.88 -0.75 3.74
N ARG A 259 -5.73 0.37 4.47
CA ARG A 259 -6.83 1.00 5.24
C ARG A 259 -8.01 1.38 4.36
N MET A 260 -7.74 1.90 3.17
CA MET A 260 -8.78 2.20 2.20
C MET A 260 -9.57 0.93 1.82
N VAL A 261 -8.90 -0.20 1.54
CA VAL A 261 -9.59 -1.47 1.23
C VAL A 261 -10.45 -1.95 2.39
N LEU A 262 -9.93 -1.89 3.63
CA LEU A 262 -10.68 -2.28 4.82
C LEU A 262 -11.93 -1.41 5.00
N HIS A 263 -11.80 -0.08 4.86
CA HIS A 263 -12.91 0.85 4.95
C HIS A 263 -14.02 0.53 3.94
N ILE A 264 -13.64 0.28 2.68
CA ILE A 264 -14.60 -0.08 1.62
C ILE A 264 -15.34 -1.38 1.96
N ARG A 265 -14.64 -2.41 2.44
CA ARG A 265 -15.26 -3.68 2.82
C ARG A 265 -16.17 -3.53 4.03
N LYS A 266 -15.77 -2.73 5.02
CA LYS A 266 -16.57 -2.44 6.21
C LYS A 266 -17.88 -1.76 5.84
N VAL A 267 -17.82 -0.70 5.02
CA VAL A 267 -19.00 0.02 4.53
C VAL A 267 -19.87 -0.89 3.66
N GLY A 268 -19.27 -1.68 2.77
CA GLY A 268 -19.99 -2.65 1.94
C GLY A 268 -20.77 -3.69 2.76
N ASN A 269 -20.14 -4.25 3.80
CA ASN A 269 -20.81 -5.17 4.72
C ASN A 269 -21.90 -4.50 5.55
N GLY A 270 -21.70 -3.25 5.99
CA GLY A 270 -22.72 -2.47 6.68
C GLY A 270 -23.98 -2.26 5.83
N VAL A 271 -23.80 -1.85 4.57
CA VAL A 271 -24.91 -1.68 3.62
C VAL A 271 -25.61 -3.01 3.33
N TYR A 272 -24.87 -4.12 3.21
CA TYR A 272 -25.46 -5.44 3.04
C TYR A 272 -26.30 -5.87 4.25
N ASN A 273 -25.77 -5.67 5.46
CA ASN A 273 -26.49 -6.01 6.68
C ASN A 273 -27.77 -5.17 6.83
N THR A 274 -27.71 -3.85 6.59
CA THR A 274 -28.91 -3.00 6.62
C THR A 274 -29.94 -3.41 5.56
N LYS A 275 -29.51 -3.71 4.33
CA LYS A 275 -30.45 -4.21 3.30
C LYS A 275 -31.02 -5.58 3.62
N GLY A 276 -30.22 -6.47 4.22
CA GLY A 276 -30.68 -7.78 4.68
C GLY A 276 -31.67 -7.66 5.83
N GLU A 277 -31.45 -6.74 6.76
CA GLU A 277 -32.35 -6.46 7.88
C GLU A 277 -33.67 -5.82 7.42
N VAL A 278 -33.59 -4.88 6.48
CA VAL A 278 -34.77 -4.30 5.81
C VAL A 278 -35.52 -5.35 4.98
N ALA A 279 -34.82 -6.21 4.23
CA ALA A 279 -35.46 -7.29 3.47
C ALA A 279 -36.07 -8.36 4.38
N LEU A 280 -35.44 -8.69 5.52
CA LEU A 280 -36.02 -9.60 6.52
C LEU A 280 -37.23 -8.97 7.23
N GLN A 281 -37.23 -7.65 7.45
CA GLN A 281 -38.41 -6.92 7.91
C GLN A 281 -39.53 -6.92 6.86
N GLU A 282 -39.21 -6.66 5.59
CA GLU A 282 -40.19 -6.68 4.49
C GLU A 282 -40.80 -8.08 4.27
N VAL A 283 -39.98 -9.14 4.37
CA VAL A 283 -40.45 -10.54 4.31
C VAL A 283 -41.33 -10.91 5.51
N ASN A 284 -41.11 -10.30 6.68
CA ASN A 284 -42.00 -10.46 7.83
C ASN A 284 -43.29 -9.63 7.73
N THR A 285 -43.41 -8.72 6.74
CA THR A 285 -44.59 -7.86 6.57
C THR A 285 -45.41 -8.08 5.29
N SER A 286 -44.94 -8.79 4.26
CA SER A 286 -45.78 -9.07 3.08
C SER A 286 -45.22 -10.11 2.09
N GLU A 287 -46.15 -10.80 1.42
CA GLU A 287 -46.01 -11.92 0.48
C GLU A 287 -45.11 -11.68 -0.77
N GLY A 288 -44.38 -12.73 -1.19
CA GLY A 288 -44.05 -13.05 -2.59
C GLY A 288 -42.78 -12.42 -3.23
N PRO A 289 -41.85 -13.21 -3.83
CA PRO A 289 -40.54 -12.70 -4.26
C PRO A 289 -40.52 -12.19 -5.72
N ARG A 290 -39.74 -11.12 -5.96
CA ARG A 290 -39.20 -10.78 -7.29
C ARG A 290 -37.69 -10.60 -7.21
N THR A 291 -36.97 -11.47 -7.92
CA THR A 291 -35.52 -11.55 -8.00
C THR A 291 -34.94 -10.45 -8.89
N LEU A 292 -33.91 -9.75 -8.42
CA LEU A 292 -33.12 -8.80 -9.22
C LEU A 292 -31.62 -9.08 -8.99
N HIS A 293 -30.98 -9.57 -10.03
CA HIS A 293 -29.61 -10.09 -10.01
C HIS A 293 -28.60 -8.94 -10.26
N SER A 294 -27.95 -8.45 -9.20
CA SER A 294 -26.80 -7.53 -9.30
C SER A 294 -25.52 -8.25 -8.88
N MET A 295 -24.49 -8.20 -9.73
CA MET A 295 -23.15 -8.73 -9.45
C MET A 295 -22.56 -8.08 -8.19
N GLN A 296 -22.44 -8.85 -7.11
CA GLN A 296 -21.91 -8.42 -5.81
C GLN A 296 -20.43 -8.78 -5.68
N PHE A 297 -19.62 -7.84 -5.19
CA PHE A 297 -18.36 -8.18 -4.55
C PHE A 297 -18.69 -9.02 -3.31
N ALA A 298 -18.25 -10.28 -3.31
CA ALA A 298 -18.64 -11.26 -2.30
C ALA A 298 -18.38 -10.74 -0.87
N ALA A 299 -19.48 -10.58 -0.11
CA ALA A 299 -19.45 -10.31 1.32
C ALA A 299 -18.75 -11.47 2.06
N ALA A 300 -18.18 -11.16 3.23
CA ALA A 300 -17.63 -12.18 4.11
C ALA A 300 -18.74 -13.16 4.57
N PRO A 301 -18.47 -14.47 4.67
CA PRO A 301 -19.46 -15.42 5.14
C PRO A 301 -19.80 -15.17 6.62
N GLN A 302 -21.09 -15.10 6.95
CA GLN A 302 -21.57 -15.08 8.34
C GLN A 302 -21.23 -16.42 9.03
N SER A 303 -20.64 -16.34 10.22
CA SER A 303 -20.61 -17.47 11.16
C SER A 303 -22.03 -17.68 11.69
N ARG A 304 -22.67 -18.77 11.29
CA ARG A 304 -24.02 -19.15 11.73
C ARG A 304 -23.99 -19.47 13.23
N SER A 305 -24.46 -18.58 14.09
CA SER A 305 -24.74 -18.93 15.49
C SER A 305 -25.94 -19.88 15.51
N LYS A 306 -25.74 -21.11 15.99
CA LYS A 306 -26.85 -22.01 16.31
C LYS A 306 -27.49 -21.50 17.59
N GLY A 307 -28.55 -20.71 17.47
CA GLY A 307 -29.49 -20.47 18.57
C GLY A 307 -30.27 -21.75 18.83
N SER A 308 -29.96 -22.43 19.94
CA SER A 308 -30.78 -23.51 20.49
C SER A 308 -31.98 -22.89 21.18
N SER A 309 -33.15 -22.95 20.53
CA SER A 309 -34.44 -22.65 21.16
C SER A 309 -35.01 -23.97 21.68
N THR A 310 -34.78 -24.27 22.96
CA THR A 310 -35.48 -25.34 23.67
C THR A 310 -36.72 -24.72 24.31
N ALA A 311 -37.87 -24.90 23.68
CA ALA A 311 -39.16 -24.47 24.20
C ALA A 311 -39.61 -25.39 25.36
N MET A 312 -39.89 -24.79 26.51
CA MET A 312 -40.77 -25.35 27.54
C MET A 312 -42.18 -25.52 26.95
N SER A 313 -42.80 -26.67 27.18
CA SER A 313 -44.25 -26.81 27.14
C SER A 313 -44.68 -27.79 28.23
N GLU A 314 -45.11 -27.24 29.36
CA GLU A 314 -46.05 -27.89 30.26
C GLU A 314 -47.44 -27.91 29.60
N SER A 315 -48.11 -29.05 29.64
CA SER A 315 -49.58 -29.12 29.66
C SER A 315 -50.00 -30.48 30.21
N GLY A 316 -50.63 -30.49 31.39
CA GLY A 316 -51.15 -31.67 32.05
C GLY A 316 -52.58 -32.05 31.67
N LEU A 317 -53.07 -33.05 32.42
CA LEU A 317 -54.43 -33.58 32.58
C LEU A 317 -55.01 -34.49 31.46
N ALA A 318 -55.18 -35.79 31.75
CA ALA A 318 -56.42 -36.34 32.34
C ALA A 318 -56.40 -37.89 32.37
N ALA A 319 -57.01 -38.45 33.42
CA ALA A 319 -57.30 -39.86 33.74
C ALA A 319 -56.16 -40.71 34.33
#